data_AF-A0A8J3EHS3-F1
#
_entry.id   AF-A0A8J3EHS3-F1
#
_cell.length_a   1.000
_cell.length_b   1.000
_cell.length_c   1.000
_cell.angle_alpha   90.00
_cell.angle_beta   90.00
_cell.angle_gamma   90.00
#
_symmetry.space_group_name_H-M   'P 1'
#
loop_
_entity.id
_entity.type
_entity.pdbx_description
1 polymer ?
#
loop_
_entity_poly.entity_id
_entity_poly.type
_entity_poly.pdbx_seq_one_letter_code
_entity_poly.pdbx_strand_id
1 'polypeptide(L)'
;MALNIYLSGEIHTDWREKIISGARGLDLYFTSPVTDHDASDDCGVAILGAEADKFWHDRKGAQINAIRTRKAIADADVIVVRFGEKYKQWNAAFDAGMAAALGKSLIILQPPEHDHALKEVDAAALAVTRTPEEVVSILRYVETGVLPG
;
A
#
# COMPACT_ATOMS: atom_id res chain seq x y z
N MET A 1 10.78 8.94 -16.35
CA MET A 1 9.60 8.21 -16.86
C MET A 1 8.50 8.45 -15.86
N ALA A 2 7.33 8.94 -16.26
CA ALA A 2 6.22 9.12 -15.32
C ALA A 2 5.73 7.76 -14.79
N LEU A 3 5.60 7.61 -13.47
CA LEU A 3 5.11 6.37 -12.85
C LEU A 3 4.00 6.64 -11.83
N ASN A 4 2.99 5.77 -11.82
CA ASN A 4 1.96 5.73 -10.80
C ASN A 4 2.36 4.78 -9.67
N ILE A 5 2.47 5.30 -8.46
CA ILE A 5 2.88 4.58 -7.27
C ILE A 5 1.69 4.43 -6.32
N TYR A 6 1.34 3.21 -5.94
CA TYR A 6 0.30 2.95 -4.94
C TYR A 6 0.93 2.53 -3.60
N LEU A 7 0.61 3.27 -2.53
CA LEU A 7 1.15 3.08 -1.19
C LEU A 7 0.11 2.39 -0.27
N SER A 8 0.14 1.06 -0.23
CA SER A 8 -0.74 0.25 0.62
C SER A 8 -0.06 -0.13 1.95
N GLY A 9 -0.87 -0.45 2.96
CA GLY A 9 -0.39 -0.92 4.25
C GLY A 9 -0.84 -0.08 5.44
N GLU A 10 -0.16 -0.26 6.55
CA GLU A 10 -0.46 0.38 7.84
C GLU A 10 -0.59 1.91 7.75
N ILE A 11 -1.43 2.49 8.63
CA ILE A 11 -1.78 3.92 8.63
C ILE A 11 -1.40 4.63 9.94
N HIS A 12 -0.60 3.99 10.78
CA HIS A 12 -0.26 4.43 12.13
C HIS A 12 1.12 5.11 12.24
N THR A 13 1.90 5.16 11.15
CA THR A 13 3.18 5.89 11.08
C THR A 13 3.26 6.80 9.86
N ASP A 14 4.31 7.63 9.81
CA ASP A 14 4.57 8.66 8.79
C ASP A 14 5.31 8.14 7.53
N TRP A 15 5.32 6.82 7.31
CA TRP A 15 6.14 6.21 6.26
C TRP A 15 5.75 6.67 4.85
N ARG A 16 4.46 6.95 4.58
CA ARG A 16 4.00 7.45 3.28
C ARG A 16 4.54 8.85 3.03
N GLU A 17 4.44 9.72 4.03
CA GLU A 17 4.94 11.09 3.99
C GLU A 17 6.45 11.12 3.76
N LYS A 18 7.20 10.22 4.40
CA LYS A 18 8.63 10.04 4.17
C LYS A 18 8.95 9.69 2.72
N ILE A 19 8.23 8.72 2.13
CA ILE A 19 8.42 8.35 0.72
C ILE A 19 8.07 9.52 -0.21
N ILE A 20 6.90 10.13 -0.04
CA ILE A 20 6.43 11.24 -0.89
C ILE A 20 7.39 12.43 -0.82
N SER A 21 7.86 12.76 0.39
CA SER A 21 8.81 13.86 0.59
C SER A 21 10.20 13.54 0.02
N GLY A 22 10.71 12.32 0.23
CA GLY A 22 12.02 11.90 -0.30
C GLY A 22 12.05 11.74 -1.83
N ALA A 23 10.88 11.50 -2.43
CA ALA A 23 10.69 11.41 -3.88
C ALA A 23 10.46 12.76 -4.57
N ARG A 24 10.50 13.89 -3.86
CA ARG A 24 10.36 15.21 -4.48
C ARG A 24 11.40 15.41 -5.59
N GLY A 25 10.95 15.97 -6.71
CA GLY A 25 11.75 16.18 -7.91
C GLY A 25 11.79 14.99 -8.87
N LEU A 26 11.17 13.87 -8.52
CA LEU A 26 10.86 12.77 -9.43
C LEU A 26 9.47 12.99 -10.05
N ASP A 27 9.25 12.46 -11.25
CA ASP A 27 7.98 12.42 -12.00
C ASP A 27 7.11 11.23 -11.54
N LEU A 28 6.77 11.21 -10.25
CA LEU A 28 5.99 10.15 -9.62
C LEU A 28 4.64 10.66 -9.11
N TYR A 29 3.59 9.88 -9.36
CA TYR A 29 2.23 10.15 -8.91
C TYR A 29 1.83 9.16 -7.82
N PHE A 30 1.50 9.64 -6.63
CA PHE A 30 1.20 8.79 -5.48
C PHE A 30 -0.30 8.66 -5.22
N THR A 31 -0.74 7.43 -4.93
CA THR A 31 -2.10 7.11 -4.48
C THR A 31 -2.07 6.21 -3.24
N SER A 32 -3.13 6.23 -2.44
CA SER A 32 -3.24 5.42 -1.22
C SER A 32 -4.70 5.11 -0.84
N PRO A 33 -4.94 4.11 0.04
CA PRO A 33 -6.24 3.94 0.71
C PRO A 33 -6.71 5.20 1.43
N VAL A 34 -7.98 5.23 1.81
CA VAL A 34 -8.48 6.23 2.77
C VAL A 34 -7.80 5.95 4.11
N THR A 35 -7.13 6.95 4.67
CA THR A 35 -6.41 6.86 5.95
C THR A 35 -7.21 7.42 7.13
N ASP A 36 -8.30 8.13 6.85
CA ASP A 36 -9.31 8.50 7.84
C ASP A 36 -10.10 7.25 8.24
N HIS A 37 -9.90 6.81 9.49
CA HIS A 37 -10.43 5.56 9.99
C HIS A 37 -11.96 5.56 10.05
N ASP A 38 -12.55 6.62 10.60
CA ASP A 38 -14.01 6.72 10.77
C ASP A 38 -14.68 6.82 9.39
N ALA A 39 -14.12 7.62 8.48
CA ALA A 39 -14.63 7.70 7.12
C ALA A 39 -14.53 6.35 6.38
N SER A 40 -13.43 5.61 6.57
CA SER A 40 -13.23 4.30 5.94
C SER A 40 -14.21 3.26 6.46
N ASP A 41 -14.41 3.18 7.78
CA ASP A 41 -15.26 2.19 8.42
C ASP A 41 -16.74 2.45 8.17
N ASP A 42 -17.17 3.72 8.24
CA ASP A 42 -18.59 4.08 8.22
C ASP A 42 -19.13 4.42 6.83
N CYS A 43 -18.28 4.51 5.79
CA CYS A 43 -18.72 4.90 4.45
C CYS A 43 -19.88 4.03 3.93
N GLY A 44 -19.87 2.73 4.25
CA GLY A 44 -20.91 1.78 3.90
C GLY A 44 -22.29 2.19 4.44
N VAL A 45 -22.37 2.44 5.74
CA VAL A 45 -23.63 2.76 6.42
C VAL A 45 -24.06 4.19 6.22
N ALA A 46 -23.11 5.12 6.07
CA ALA A 46 -23.39 6.52 5.78
C ALA A 46 -24.04 6.70 4.39
N ILE A 47 -23.68 5.87 3.41
CA ILE A 47 -24.13 6.00 2.02
C ILE A 47 -25.32 5.06 1.71
N LEU A 48 -25.25 3.79 2.14
CA LEU A 48 -26.22 2.75 1.78
C LEU A 48 -27.28 2.47 2.85
N GLY A 49 -27.22 3.20 3.97
CA GLY A 49 -28.12 3.07 5.10
C GLY A 49 -27.56 2.19 6.23
N ALA A 50 -28.08 2.45 7.43
CA ALA A 50 -27.64 1.85 8.68
C ALA A 50 -27.59 0.31 8.61
N GLU A 51 -26.65 -0.27 9.34
CA GLU A 51 -26.47 -1.70 9.46
C GLU A 51 -26.28 -2.06 10.93
N ALA A 52 -27.16 -2.92 11.47
CA ALA A 52 -27.13 -3.29 12.87
C ALA A 52 -26.15 -4.45 13.13
N ASP A 53 -25.93 -5.30 12.14
CA ASP A 53 -25.00 -6.40 12.24
C ASP A 53 -23.57 -5.92 11.93
N LYS A 54 -22.67 -6.01 12.91
CA LYS A 54 -21.28 -5.53 12.78
C LYS A 54 -20.53 -6.18 11.61
N PHE A 55 -20.79 -7.45 11.30
CA PHE A 55 -20.15 -8.10 10.16
C PHE A 55 -20.59 -7.45 8.84
N TRP A 56 -21.89 -7.20 8.67
CA TRP A 56 -22.42 -6.56 7.47
C TRP A 56 -22.06 -5.08 7.38
N HIS A 57 -21.93 -4.40 8.53
CA HIS A 57 -21.43 -3.03 8.63
C HIS A 57 -20.05 -2.93 8.00
N ASP A 58 -19.11 -3.75 8.49
CA ASP A 58 -17.72 -3.73 8.03
C ASP A 58 -17.59 -4.19 6.60
N ARG A 59 -18.40 -5.18 6.20
CA ARG A 59 -18.43 -5.64 4.81
C ARG A 59 -18.91 -4.54 3.86
N LYS A 60 -19.91 -3.74 4.22
CA LYS A 60 -20.38 -2.62 3.40
C LYS A 60 -19.25 -1.60 3.20
N GLY A 61 -18.58 -1.18 4.28
CA GLY A 61 -17.43 -0.27 4.22
C GLY A 61 -16.30 -0.83 3.37
N ALA A 62 -15.92 -2.09 3.60
CA ALA A 62 -14.87 -2.76 2.84
C ALA A 62 -15.18 -2.86 1.34
N GLN A 63 -16.43 -3.13 0.95
CA GLN A 63 -16.81 -3.23 -0.46
C GLN A 63 -16.77 -1.89 -1.20
N ILE A 64 -17.15 -0.78 -0.55
CA ILE A 64 -17.02 0.55 -1.14
C ILE A 64 -15.55 0.94 -1.29
N ASN A 65 -14.73 0.72 -0.25
CA ASN A 65 -13.29 0.93 -0.32
C ASN A 65 -12.62 0.05 -1.39
N ALA A 66 -13.12 -1.16 -1.64
CA ALA A 66 -12.58 -2.01 -2.68
C ALA A 66 -12.72 -1.42 -4.09
N ILE A 67 -13.71 -0.55 -4.36
CA ILE A 67 -13.88 0.11 -5.67
C ILE A 67 -12.64 0.96 -5.98
N ARG A 68 -12.23 1.80 -5.03
CA ARG A 68 -11.06 2.69 -5.20
C ARG A 68 -9.74 1.93 -5.11
N THR A 69 -9.61 1.00 -4.17
CA THR A 69 -8.38 0.21 -4.00
C THR A 69 -8.08 -0.66 -5.21
N ARG A 70 -9.09 -1.33 -5.79
CA ARG A 70 -8.90 -2.14 -7.00
C ARG A 70 -8.48 -1.29 -8.21
N LYS A 71 -9.06 -0.10 -8.36
CA LYS A 71 -8.67 0.84 -9.41
C LYS A 71 -7.23 1.30 -9.23
N ALA A 72 -6.85 1.72 -8.02
CA ALA A 72 -5.50 2.16 -7.71
C ALA A 72 -4.45 1.07 -7.96
N ILE A 73 -4.72 -0.17 -7.53
CA ILE A 73 -3.86 -1.33 -7.81
C ILE A 73 -3.74 -1.57 -9.33
N ALA A 74 -4.86 -1.53 -10.06
CA ALA A 74 -4.87 -1.79 -11.49
C ALA A 74 -4.11 -0.73 -12.30
N ASP A 75 -4.14 0.54 -11.86
CA ASP A 75 -3.46 1.65 -12.53
C ASP A 75 -1.99 1.81 -12.13
N ALA A 76 -1.59 1.29 -10.99
CA ALA A 76 -0.22 1.44 -10.49
C ALA A 76 0.79 0.74 -11.41
N ASP A 77 1.92 1.41 -11.64
CA ASP A 77 3.11 0.83 -12.27
C ASP A 77 3.97 0.12 -11.21
N VAL A 78 4.05 0.70 -10.02
CA VAL A 78 4.74 0.15 -8.84
C VAL A 78 3.83 0.24 -7.62
N ILE A 79 3.78 -0.84 -6.85
CA ILE A 79 3.01 -0.94 -5.61
C ILE A 79 3.99 -1.12 -4.45
N VAL A 80 3.91 -0.26 -3.45
CA VAL A 80 4.65 -0.38 -2.19
C VAL A 80 3.67 -0.82 -1.12
N VAL A 81 3.94 -1.96 -0.48
CA VAL A 81 3.12 -2.47 0.64
C VAL A 81 3.94 -2.42 1.93
N ARG A 82 3.48 -1.62 2.89
CA ARG A 82 4.08 -1.53 4.23
C ARG A 82 3.41 -2.52 5.19
N PHE A 83 4.24 -3.37 5.79
CA PHE A 83 3.87 -4.15 6.97
C PHE A 83 4.46 -3.53 8.23
N GLY A 84 3.62 -3.14 9.19
CA GLY A 84 4.03 -2.58 10.49
C GLY A 84 3.76 -3.53 11.66
N GLU A 85 4.33 -3.25 12.82
CA GLU A 85 4.30 -4.14 14.00
C GLU A 85 2.91 -4.25 14.67
N LYS A 86 2.05 -3.24 14.47
CA LYS A 86 0.75 -3.17 15.12
C LYS A 86 -0.35 -3.74 14.24
N TYR A 87 -1.27 -4.43 14.89
CA TYR A 87 -2.45 -5.08 14.32
C TYR A 87 -2.12 -6.13 13.25
N LYS A 88 -3.12 -6.96 12.95
CA LYS A 88 -3.03 -7.94 11.88
C LYS A 88 -3.36 -7.25 10.55
N GLN A 89 -2.36 -7.11 9.67
CA GLN A 89 -2.46 -6.31 8.45
C GLN A 89 -2.94 -7.13 7.26
N TRP A 90 -4.11 -7.77 7.42
CA TRP A 90 -4.68 -8.67 6.41
C TRP A 90 -5.07 -7.97 5.12
N ASN A 91 -5.49 -6.70 5.21
CA ASN A 91 -5.73 -5.86 4.03
C ASN A 91 -4.44 -5.64 3.23
N ALA A 92 -3.31 -5.38 3.90
CA ALA A 92 -2.01 -5.21 3.25
C ALA A 92 -1.54 -6.50 2.55
N ALA A 93 -1.68 -7.64 3.23
CA ALA A 93 -1.39 -8.95 2.64
C ALA A 93 -2.29 -9.26 1.43
N PHE A 94 -3.58 -8.88 1.51
CA PHE A 94 -4.52 -9.04 0.40
C PHE A 94 -4.14 -8.16 -0.80
N ASP A 95 -3.80 -6.90 -0.57
CA ASP A 95 -3.34 -5.97 -1.61
C ASP A 95 -2.04 -6.47 -2.28
N ALA A 96 -1.08 -6.97 -1.50
CA ALA A 96 0.16 -7.57 -2.01
C ALA A 96 -0.12 -8.79 -2.88
N GLY A 97 -1.04 -9.68 -2.45
CA GLY A 97 -1.46 -10.84 -3.23
C GLY A 97 -2.15 -10.45 -4.54
N MET A 98 -3.02 -9.44 -4.51
CA MET A 98 -3.68 -8.90 -5.71
C MET A 98 -2.68 -8.27 -6.68
N ALA A 99 -1.71 -7.51 -6.17
CA ALA A 99 -0.63 -6.93 -6.96
C ALA A 99 0.19 -8.02 -7.66
N ALA A 100 0.61 -9.05 -6.91
CA ALA A 100 1.35 -10.18 -7.44
C ALA A 100 0.55 -10.94 -8.52
N ALA A 101 -0.74 -11.21 -8.27
CA ALA A 101 -1.61 -11.89 -9.22
C ALA A 101 -1.81 -11.12 -10.54
N LEU A 102 -1.76 -9.78 -10.48
CA LEU A 102 -1.85 -8.90 -11.65
C LEU A 102 -0.49 -8.65 -12.33
N GLY A 103 0.59 -9.25 -11.82
CA GLY A 103 1.94 -9.04 -12.36
C GLY A 103 2.48 -7.62 -12.16
N LYS A 104 2.02 -6.93 -11.11
CA LYS A 104 2.48 -5.57 -10.77
C LYS A 104 3.87 -5.59 -10.14
N SER A 105 4.66 -4.55 -10.39
CA SER A 105 5.94 -4.36 -9.72
C SER A 105 5.71 -4.11 -8.23
N LEU A 106 6.16 -5.03 -7.39
CA LEU A 106 5.87 -5.02 -5.95
C LEU A 106 7.14 -4.76 -5.14
N ILE A 107 7.05 -3.80 -4.21
CA ILE A 107 8.06 -3.51 -3.19
C ILE A 107 7.42 -3.73 -1.83
N ILE A 108 8.06 -4.54 -0.98
CA ILE A 108 7.61 -4.77 0.40
C ILE A 108 8.47 -3.95 1.34
N LEU A 109 7.86 -3.19 2.23
CA LEU A 109 8.52 -2.48 3.31
C LEU A 109 8.14 -3.16 4.63
N GLN A 110 9.05 -3.89 5.27
CA GLN A 110 8.75 -4.64 6.50
C GLN A 110 9.92 -4.63 7.49
N PRO A 111 9.66 -4.66 8.81
CA PRO A 111 10.72 -4.86 9.79
C PRO A 111 11.22 -6.32 9.76
N PRO A 112 12.49 -6.60 10.16
CA PRO A 112 13.07 -7.96 10.10
C PRO A 112 12.25 -9.04 10.83
N GLU A 113 11.52 -8.65 11.86
CA GLU A 113 10.66 -9.52 12.68
C GLU A 113 9.57 -10.21 11.84
N HIS A 114 9.24 -9.69 10.66
CA HIS A 114 8.22 -10.24 9.79
C HIS A 114 8.74 -11.20 8.71
N ASP A 115 10.07 -11.37 8.57
CA ASP A 115 10.66 -12.14 7.47
C ASP A 115 10.12 -13.56 7.35
N HIS A 116 9.92 -14.25 8.47
CA HIS A 116 9.34 -15.60 8.44
C HIS A 116 7.86 -15.60 8.04
N ALA A 117 7.10 -14.63 8.54
CA ALA A 117 5.66 -14.54 8.32
C ALA A 117 5.30 -14.07 6.91
N LEU A 118 6.20 -13.32 6.26
CA LEU A 118 5.99 -12.72 4.95
C LEU A 118 6.79 -13.40 3.84
N LYS A 119 7.50 -14.51 4.11
CA LYS A 119 8.37 -15.20 3.13
C LYS A 119 7.72 -15.48 1.76
N GLU A 120 6.42 -15.83 1.69
CA GLU A 120 5.72 -16.02 0.41
C GLU A 120 5.37 -14.69 -0.28
N VAL A 121 5.09 -13.65 0.48
CA VAL A 121 4.86 -12.29 -0.02
C VAL A 121 6.18 -11.70 -0.54
N ASP A 122 7.26 -11.88 0.22
CA ASP A 122 8.62 -11.47 -0.12
C ASP A 122 9.10 -12.16 -1.39
N ALA A 123 8.80 -13.44 -1.58
CA ALA A 123 9.13 -14.18 -2.79
C ALA A 123 8.42 -13.65 -4.05
N ALA A 124 7.28 -12.97 -3.90
CA ALA A 124 6.56 -12.34 -5.01
C ALA A 124 7.03 -10.90 -5.30
N ALA A 125 7.82 -10.31 -4.41
CA ALA A 125 8.28 -8.93 -4.52
C ALA A 125 9.55 -8.81 -5.38
N LEU A 126 9.72 -7.66 -6.03
CA LEU A 126 10.96 -7.31 -6.73
C LEU A 126 12.01 -6.73 -5.78
N ALA A 127 11.59 -6.22 -4.62
CA ALA A 127 12.45 -5.75 -3.56
C ALA A 127 11.75 -5.85 -2.19
N VAL A 128 12.53 -6.20 -1.17
CA VAL A 128 12.14 -6.12 0.24
C VAL A 128 13.04 -5.08 0.92
N THR A 129 12.43 -4.05 1.50
CA THR A 129 13.08 -2.93 2.16
C THR A 129 12.75 -2.91 3.66
N ARG A 130 13.62 -2.25 4.42
CA ARG A 130 13.50 -2.03 5.86
C ARG A 130 13.16 -0.59 6.19
N THR A 131 13.53 0.35 5.33
CA THR A 131 13.26 1.78 5.54
C THR A 131 12.54 2.46 4.38
N PRO A 132 11.77 3.53 4.62
CA PRO A 132 11.22 4.39 3.57
C PRO A 132 12.29 4.93 2.61
N GLU A 133 13.49 5.22 3.10
CA GLU A 133 14.60 5.80 2.33
C GLU A 133 15.14 4.81 1.27
N GLU A 134 15.14 3.52 1.57
CA GLU A 134 15.46 2.48 0.58
C GLU A 134 14.42 2.45 -0.53
N VAL A 135 13.13 2.58 -0.20
CA VAL A 135 12.06 2.68 -1.22
C VAL A 135 12.28 3.90 -2.11
N VAL A 136 12.58 5.06 -1.54
CA VAL A 136 12.88 6.29 -2.30
C VAL A 136 14.08 6.09 -3.22
N SER A 137 15.13 5.40 -2.75
CA SER A 137 16.33 5.12 -3.53
C SER A 137 16.03 4.21 -4.72
N ILE A 138 15.19 3.17 -4.51
CA ILE A 138 14.71 2.30 -5.59
C ILE A 138 13.90 3.10 -6.60
N LEU A 139 12.92 3.90 -6.17
CA LEU A 139 12.08 4.69 -7.07
C LEU A 139 12.89 5.69 -7.90
N ARG A 140 13.87 6.36 -7.28
CA ARG A 140 14.81 7.24 -7.98
C ARG A 140 15.61 6.50 -9.04
N TYR A 141 16.16 5.33 -8.69
CA TYR A 141 16.93 4.54 -9.64
C TYR A 141 16.07 4.04 -10.80
N VAL A 142 14.86 3.55 -10.53
CA VAL A 142 13.91 3.08 -11.55
C VAL A 142 13.54 4.20 -12.52
N GLU A 143 13.33 5.42 -12.03
CA GLU A 143 12.99 6.55 -12.89
C GLU A 143 14.17 7.08 -13.70
N THR A 144 15.34 7.20 -13.07
CA THR A 144 16.48 7.99 -13.61
C THR A 144 17.63 7.14 -14.14
N GLY A 145 17.75 5.88 -13.70
CA GLY A 145 18.90 5.01 -13.95
C GLY A 145 20.17 5.39 -13.18
N VAL A 146 20.09 6.33 -12.22
CA VAL A 146 21.25 6.87 -11.49
C VAL A 146 21.25 6.40 -10.04
N LEU A 147 22.40 5.96 -9.52
CA LEU A 147 22.57 5.57 -8.11
C LEU A 147 22.59 6.80 -7.19
N PRO A 148 22.16 6.67 -5.92
CA PRO A 148 22.42 7.68 -4.90
C PRO A 148 23.94 7.90 -4.74
N GLY A 149 24.36 9.16 -4.68
CA GLY A 149 25.75 9.56 -4.42
C GLY A 149 26.09 9.59 -2.94
#